data_AF-A0A182VWA3-F1
#
_entry.id   AF-A0A182VWA3-F1
#
_cell.length_a   1.000
_cell.length_b   1.000
_cell.length_c   1.000
_cell.angle_alpha   90.00
_cell.angle_beta   90.00
_cell.angle_gamma   90.00
#
_symmetry.space_group_name_H-M   'P 1'
#
loop_
_entity.id
_entity.type
_entity.pdbx_description
1 polymer ?
#
loop_
_entity_poly.entity_id
_entity_poly.type
_entity_poly.pdbx_seq_one_letter_code
_entity_poly.pdbx_strand_id
1 'polypeptide(L)'
;MPIQSKTSKNFVKTQARTNYINDLPAKQHRPGVYNRHHPQECDLMLRWRPIHLQREDPYEGKNVVRIMNKDNIRNLLIPSKDSSVYPAFWSKEDYEKMQDKAKLKTLEDRLAQFKANEVEKKNMLEESEKRKKRLQEIDRERQQKGGKVSNILEDGEGDRDSDTSPRKIIDRAFLAKQEQEEEVKRANRIILAAKCHIIRDAQIAEKQEIERELRTEELRLEKMMLQENEKALKEEEKKREVNKVLTTQHSEEIRNQLLEREKMRLKEAERIEEEARVLKQAQMAIVEEEKRKEKDRHDRINTVRDGLKKAYELSAHYKQVEFEEQRIAELKIQEYMRQRMERQKKLEFERKIAAEVREKEHDRMLKIQQKLLDTKSEKNDMDLRRGQEHIEREFRRREKEAAIKKKELEQQLAVARAAQLEAVKTERAMQLARDELEHKKAIEKLKVEEAKEMEQKRKQLKLRERYREEIIQQMNLKEQERREKERIARNEQQALLQAEKKRDKNIKTIISNKIKMMKESQVPERFIKDVERQLNLGK
;
A
#
# COMPACT_ATOMS: atom_id res chain seq x y z
N MET A 1 63.36 -35.57 59.56
CA MET A 1 63.71 -34.24 60.12
C MET A 1 64.19 -33.34 58.98
N PRO A 2 63.90 -32.03 58.94
CA PRO A 2 63.01 -31.24 59.78
C PRO A 2 61.88 -30.51 59.01
N ILE A 3 60.93 -30.05 59.81
CA ILE A 3 59.77 -29.20 59.54
C ILE A 3 60.22 -27.74 59.37
N GLN A 4 59.59 -26.97 58.48
CA GLN A 4 59.42 -25.53 58.67
C GLN A 4 58.07 -25.03 58.14
N SER A 5 57.28 -24.48 59.07
CA SER A 5 56.02 -23.75 58.91
C SER A 5 56.25 -22.24 58.77
N LYS A 6 55.52 -21.54 57.89
CA LYS A 6 55.29 -20.07 57.92
C LYS A 6 53.92 -19.77 57.30
N THR A 7 52.88 -19.53 58.11
CA THR A 7 52.32 -18.23 58.54
C THR A 7 51.69 -17.37 57.43
N SER A 8 50.36 -17.23 57.55
CA SER A 8 49.45 -16.37 56.80
C SER A 8 49.59 -14.89 57.16
N LYS A 9 49.45 -14.01 56.17
CA LYS A 9 49.06 -12.61 56.39
C LYS A 9 47.91 -12.25 55.45
N ASN A 10 46.80 -11.84 56.05
CA ASN A 10 45.62 -11.28 55.42
C ASN A 10 45.96 -9.93 54.75
N PHE A 11 45.56 -9.77 53.48
CA PHE A 11 45.56 -8.48 52.80
C PHE A 11 44.22 -8.28 52.09
N VAL A 12 43.23 -7.82 52.86
CA VAL A 12 41.96 -7.30 52.34
C VAL A 12 41.85 -5.86 52.81
N LYS A 13 42.10 -4.92 51.90
CA LYS A 13 41.45 -3.60 51.75
C LYS A 13 42.30 -2.72 50.83
N THR A 14 41.89 -2.60 49.58
CA THR A 14 41.91 -1.37 48.78
C THR A 14 41.44 -1.71 47.37
N GLN A 15 40.16 -1.45 47.08
CA GLN A 15 39.64 -0.97 45.79
C GLN A 15 38.11 -1.00 45.87
N ALA A 16 37.56 0.04 46.47
CA ALA A 16 36.19 0.46 46.20
C ALA A 16 36.28 1.74 45.36
N ARG A 17 35.39 1.84 44.37
CA ARG A 17 35.08 3.00 43.50
C ARG A 17 35.88 3.11 42.20
N THR A 18 35.46 2.30 41.22
CA THR A 18 35.33 2.77 39.83
C THR A 18 33.88 2.51 39.42
N ASN A 19 33.10 3.57 39.24
CA ASN A 19 31.79 3.49 38.63
C ASN A 19 32.00 3.26 37.13
N TYR A 20 31.90 2.01 36.68
CA TYR A 20 31.80 1.68 35.26
C TYR A 20 30.39 2.03 34.79
N ILE A 21 30.24 3.11 34.03
CA ILE A 21 29.04 3.38 33.24
C ILE A 21 29.19 2.56 31.96
N ASN A 22 28.42 1.49 31.84
CA ASN A 22 28.36 0.67 30.62
C ASN A 22 27.41 1.32 29.62
N ASP A 23 27.89 2.31 28.87
CA ASP A 23 27.24 2.72 27.61
C ASP A 23 27.59 1.69 26.53
N LEU A 24 26.88 0.56 26.54
CA LEU A 24 26.83 -0.39 25.43
C LEU A 24 25.45 -0.28 24.76
N PRO A 25 25.37 -0.16 23.43
CA PRO A 25 24.09 -0.07 22.73
C PRO A 25 23.23 -1.30 23.03
N ALA A 26 21.91 -1.12 23.18
CA ALA A 26 20.96 -2.20 23.45
C ALA A 26 21.09 -3.32 22.41
N LYS A 27 21.68 -4.45 22.82
CA LYS A 27 21.93 -5.58 21.93
C LYS A 27 20.61 -6.34 21.70
N GLN A 28 20.32 -6.65 20.45
CA GLN A 28 19.11 -7.37 20.04
C GLN A 28 19.08 -8.77 20.68
N HIS A 29 18.01 -9.04 21.41
CA HIS A 29 17.78 -10.30 22.10
C HIS A 29 17.35 -11.37 21.08
N ARG A 30 17.91 -12.58 21.16
CA ARG A 30 17.50 -13.67 20.26
C ARG A 30 16.10 -14.15 20.66
N PRO A 31 15.15 -14.29 19.72
CA PRO A 31 13.83 -14.84 20.03
C PRO A 31 13.94 -16.32 20.46
N GLY A 32 13.29 -16.69 21.56
CA GLY A 32 13.22 -18.06 22.09
C GLY A 32 12.65 -18.14 23.50
N VAL A 33 12.34 -19.35 23.97
CA VAL A 33 11.81 -19.61 25.33
C VAL A 33 12.98 -19.73 26.31
N TYR A 34 12.87 -19.14 27.50
CA TYR A 34 13.94 -19.17 28.52
C TYR A 34 13.47 -19.90 29.78
N ASN A 35 14.16 -20.97 30.23
CA ASN A 35 13.59 -21.92 31.22
C ASN A 35 13.61 -21.44 32.68
N ARG A 36 14.26 -20.32 33.02
CA ARG A 36 14.32 -19.85 34.42
C ARG A 36 13.91 -18.39 34.61
N HIS A 37 14.26 -17.51 33.68
CA HIS A 37 13.86 -16.10 33.67
C HIS A 37 14.12 -15.50 32.29
N HIS A 38 13.37 -14.44 31.95
CA HIS A 38 13.49 -13.75 30.67
C HIS A 38 14.83 -12.99 30.60
N PRO A 39 15.44 -12.77 29.42
CA PRO A 39 16.74 -12.09 29.29
C PRO A 39 16.81 -10.69 29.90
N GLN A 40 15.66 -10.06 30.13
CA GLN A 40 15.57 -8.76 30.81
C GLN A 40 15.86 -8.82 32.31
N GLU A 41 15.84 -10.02 32.92
CA GLU A 41 16.07 -10.24 34.35
C GLU A 41 17.49 -10.75 34.64
N CYS A 42 18.31 -11.07 33.63
CA CYS A 42 19.68 -11.55 33.80
C CYS A 42 20.56 -11.31 32.56
N ASP A 43 21.55 -10.42 32.72
CA ASP A 43 22.52 -10.04 31.68
C ASP A 43 23.76 -10.96 31.62
N LEU A 44 23.78 -12.07 32.36
CA LEU A 44 24.93 -12.96 32.41
C LEU A 44 25.09 -13.70 31.08
N MET A 45 26.22 -13.46 30.41
CA MET A 45 26.65 -14.19 29.22
C MET A 45 27.91 -14.99 29.50
N LEU A 46 27.91 -16.26 29.10
CA LEU A 46 29.13 -17.08 29.07
C LEU A 46 29.62 -17.15 27.63
N ARG A 47 30.85 -16.65 27.39
CA ARG A 47 31.48 -16.54 26.05
C ARG A 47 30.58 -15.85 25.01
N TRP A 48 30.00 -14.71 25.38
CA TRP A 48 29.14 -13.88 24.52
C TRP A 48 27.82 -14.56 24.08
N ARG A 49 27.32 -15.54 24.85
CA ARG A 49 26.04 -16.24 24.57
C ARG A 49 25.10 -16.23 25.79
N PRO A 50 23.77 -16.14 25.58
CA PRO A 50 22.78 -16.20 26.66
C PRO A 50 22.78 -17.56 27.35
N ILE A 51 22.75 -17.57 28.68
CA ILE A 51 22.86 -18.80 29.49
C ILE A 51 21.53 -19.54 29.62
N HIS A 52 20.40 -18.84 29.48
CA HIS A 52 19.08 -19.36 29.84
C HIS A 52 18.18 -19.73 28.65
N LEU A 53 18.71 -19.75 27.42
CA LEU A 53 17.93 -20.01 26.20
C LEU A 53 17.60 -21.51 26.07
N GLN A 54 16.31 -21.85 26.13
CA GLN A 54 15.79 -23.18 25.79
C GLN A 54 15.65 -23.29 24.28
N ARG A 55 16.10 -24.41 23.70
CA ARG A 55 15.74 -24.78 22.34
C ARG A 55 14.60 -25.78 22.35
N GLU A 56 13.65 -25.61 21.44
CA GLU A 56 12.53 -26.53 21.27
C GLU A 56 12.98 -27.85 20.62
N ASP A 57 14.03 -27.83 19.79
CA ASP A 57 14.58 -29.01 19.12
C ASP A 57 16.02 -29.34 19.54
N PRO A 58 16.30 -30.53 20.11
CA PRO A 58 17.65 -30.95 20.51
C PRO A 58 18.62 -31.21 19.35
N TYR A 59 18.11 -31.21 18.11
CA TYR A 59 18.83 -31.48 16.86
C TYR A 59 19.23 -30.22 16.10
N GLU A 60 18.75 -29.04 16.50
CA GLU A 60 18.96 -27.80 15.76
C GLU A 60 20.45 -27.42 15.71
N GLY A 61 21.04 -27.44 14.51
CA GLY A 61 22.44 -27.09 14.26
C GLY A 61 23.47 -28.20 14.51
N LYS A 62 23.03 -29.47 14.69
CA LYS A 62 23.93 -30.63 14.81
C LYS A 62 23.71 -31.60 13.65
N ASN A 63 24.77 -32.30 13.23
CA ASN A 63 24.70 -33.28 12.16
C ASN A 63 23.99 -34.56 12.64
N VAL A 64 22.89 -34.92 11.99
CA VAL A 64 22.08 -36.10 12.30
C VAL A 64 22.11 -37.06 11.12
N VAL A 65 22.36 -38.34 11.38
CA VAL A 65 22.26 -39.41 10.36
C VAL A 65 21.00 -40.22 10.62
N ARG A 66 20.16 -40.30 9.59
CA ARG A 66 18.90 -41.04 9.60
C ARG A 66 19.16 -42.46 9.11
N ILE A 67 19.08 -43.44 10.01
CA ILE A 67 19.21 -44.85 9.67
C ILE A 67 17.79 -45.44 9.59
N MET A 68 17.46 -46.05 8.46
CA MET A 68 16.18 -46.72 8.25
C MET A 68 16.37 -48.23 8.38
N ASN A 69 15.75 -48.83 9.40
CA ASN A 69 15.55 -50.27 9.48
C ASN A 69 14.08 -50.59 9.17
N LYS A 70 13.78 -51.84 8.81
CA LYS A 70 12.46 -52.27 8.28
C LYS A 70 11.25 -51.82 9.12
N ASP A 71 11.39 -51.68 10.43
CA ASP A 71 10.28 -51.33 11.33
C ASP A 71 10.44 -49.98 12.05
N ASN A 72 11.53 -49.23 11.84
CA ASN A 72 11.60 -47.88 12.38
C ASN A 72 12.72 -47.01 11.80
N ILE A 73 12.44 -45.71 11.74
CA ILE A 73 13.39 -44.69 11.32
C ILE A 73 14.01 -44.08 12.58
N ARG A 74 15.32 -44.29 12.78
CA ARG A 74 16.05 -43.71 13.92
C ARG A 74 16.98 -42.59 13.44
N ASN A 75 16.89 -41.45 14.11
CA ASN A 75 17.79 -40.32 13.91
C ASN A 75 18.92 -40.40 14.95
N LEU A 76 20.13 -40.75 14.52
CA LEU A 76 21.31 -40.78 15.39
C LEU A 76 22.07 -39.46 15.28
N LEU A 77 22.31 -38.85 16.44
CA LEU A 77 23.12 -37.64 16.57
C LEU A 77 24.60 -38.02 16.53
N ILE A 78 25.36 -37.50 15.57
CA ILE A 78 26.83 -37.67 15.57
C ILE A 78 27.41 -36.75 16.64
N PRO A 79 28.20 -37.26 17.61
CA PRO A 79 28.90 -36.41 18.57
C PRO A 79 29.87 -35.46 17.85
N SER A 80 29.68 -34.15 18.00
CA SER A 80 30.64 -33.16 17.48
C SER A 80 31.90 -33.14 18.35
N LYS A 81 33.06 -32.90 17.74
CA LYS A 81 34.32 -32.65 18.48
C LYS A 81 34.31 -31.30 19.21
N ASP A 82 33.42 -30.39 18.81
CA ASP A 82 33.24 -29.11 19.49
C ASP A 82 32.43 -29.30 20.77
N SER A 83 32.98 -28.80 21.89
CA SER A 83 32.34 -28.86 23.21
C SER A 83 30.94 -28.25 23.16
N SER A 84 29.95 -28.95 23.74
CA SER A 84 28.56 -28.51 23.83
C SER A 84 28.46 -27.02 24.16
N VAL A 85 27.77 -26.32 23.28
CA VAL A 85 27.84 -24.86 23.11
C VAL A 85 27.09 -24.08 24.21
N TYR A 86 26.47 -24.76 25.18
CA TYR A 86 25.78 -24.17 26.31
C TYR A 86 26.09 -24.91 27.63
N PRO A 87 26.35 -24.20 28.74
CA PRO A 87 26.63 -24.81 30.04
C PRO A 87 25.34 -25.35 30.69
N ALA A 88 25.40 -26.59 31.17
CA ALA A 88 24.33 -27.21 31.96
C ALA A 88 24.66 -27.16 33.45
N PHE A 89 23.71 -26.76 34.29
CA PHE A 89 23.87 -26.72 35.74
C PHE A 89 23.45 -28.05 36.36
N TRP A 90 24.36 -28.67 37.12
CA TRP A 90 24.12 -29.91 37.87
C TRP A 90 24.12 -29.62 39.36
N SER A 91 23.29 -30.33 40.13
CA SER A 91 23.37 -30.28 41.59
C SER A 91 24.71 -30.86 42.05
N LYS A 92 25.22 -30.40 43.21
CA LYS A 92 26.51 -30.88 43.73
C LYS A 92 26.49 -32.39 44.00
N GLU A 93 25.35 -32.90 44.48
CA GLU A 93 25.14 -34.33 44.71
C GLU A 93 25.18 -35.14 43.40
N ASP A 94 24.57 -34.63 42.33
CA ASP A 94 24.56 -35.32 41.04
C ASP A 94 25.93 -35.26 40.36
N TYR A 95 26.65 -34.17 40.55
CA TYR A 95 28.04 -34.04 40.12
C TYR A 95 28.93 -35.04 40.85
N GLU A 96 28.83 -35.15 42.17
CA GLU A 96 29.59 -36.12 42.98
C GLU A 96 29.24 -37.57 42.61
N LYS A 97 27.95 -37.89 42.44
CA LYS A 97 27.51 -39.21 41.95
C LYS A 97 28.07 -39.54 40.56
N MET A 98 28.10 -38.57 39.65
CA MET A 98 28.67 -38.74 38.31
C MET A 98 30.19 -38.88 38.36
N GLN A 99 30.85 -38.12 39.24
CA GLN A 99 32.29 -38.22 39.48
C GLN A 99 32.68 -39.59 40.06
N ASP A 100 31.90 -40.12 41.00
CA ASP A 100 32.14 -41.44 41.58
C ASP A 100 31.83 -42.59 40.61
N LYS A 101 30.89 -42.41 39.69
CA LYS A 101 30.66 -43.34 38.57
C LYS A 101 31.74 -43.25 37.49
N ALA A 102 32.32 -42.07 37.29
CA ALA A 102 33.38 -41.82 36.31
C ALA A 102 34.76 -42.29 36.80
N LYS A 103 34.99 -42.39 38.11
CA LYS A 103 36.20 -43.00 38.67
C LYS A 103 36.26 -44.48 38.26
N LEU A 104 37.29 -44.83 37.50
CA LEU A 104 37.62 -46.22 37.18
C LEU A 104 37.99 -46.96 38.47
N LYS A 105 37.04 -47.72 39.03
CA LYS A 105 37.26 -48.52 40.24
C LYS A 105 38.42 -49.49 40.02
N THR A 106 39.47 -49.36 40.83
CA THR A 106 40.61 -50.28 40.82
C THR A 106 40.23 -51.64 41.42
N LEU A 107 41.05 -52.67 41.23
CA LEU A 107 40.78 -54.01 41.78
C LEU A 107 40.72 -54.00 43.32
N GLU A 108 41.48 -53.12 43.98
CA GLU A 108 41.49 -52.97 45.43
C GLU A 108 40.19 -52.37 45.97
N ASP A 109 39.64 -51.36 45.28
CA ASP A 109 38.35 -50.75 45.65
C ASP A 109 37.19 -51.74 45.52
N ARG A 110 37.24 -52.63 44.51
CA ARG A 110 36.25 -53.70 44.35
C ARG A 110 36.34 -54.72 45.48
N LEU A 111 37.54 -55.08 45.93
CA LEU A 111 37.76 -55.99 47.06
C LEU A 111 37.27 -55.39 48.38
N ALA A 112 37.48 -54.09 48.60
CA ALA A 112 36.99 -53.39 49.79
C ALA A 112 35.45 -53.36 49.85
N GLN A 113 34.78 -53.08 48.73
CA GLN A 113 33.31 -53.14 48.63
C GLN A 113 32.78 -54.55 48.86
N PHE A 114 33.48 -55.58 48.33
CA PHE A 114 33.09 -56.97 48.55
C PHE A 114 33.21 -57.39 50.02
N LYS A 115 34.29 -56.97 50.71
CA LYS A 115 34.47 -57.23 52.14
C LYS A 115 33.42 -56.51 53.01
N ALA A 116 33.09 -55.25 52.69
CA ALA A 116 32.05 -54.51 53.39
C ALA A 116 30.68 -55.20 53.24
N ASN A 117 30.31 -55.60 52.02
CA ASN A 117 29.07 -56.32 51.75
C ASN A 117 29.01 -57.70 52.43
N GLU A 118 30.14 -58.42 52.51
CA GLU A 118 30.25 -59.70 53.23
C GLU A 118 30.02 -59.52 54.75
N VAL A 119 30.55 -58.45 55.34
CA VAL A 119 30.35 -58.15 56.77
C VAL A 119 28.89 -57.80 57.06
N GLU A 120 28.26 -56.94 56.24
CA GLU A 120 26.83 -56.63 56.38
C GLU A 120 25.94 -57.87 56.23
N LYS A 121 26.26 -58.74 55.26
CA LYS A 121 25.53 -59.99 55.05
C LYS A 121 25.68 -60.96 56.22
N LYS A 122 26.87 -61.05 56.84
CA LYS A 122 27.09 -61.85 58.05
C LYS A 122 26.29 -61.32 59.24
N ASN A 123 26.26 -60.00 59.44
CA ASN A 123 25.47 -59.39 60.51
C ASN A 123 23.97 -59.69 60.34
N MET A 124 23.44 -59.58 59.12
CA MET A 124 22.04 -59.91 58.80
C MET A 124 21.72 -61.41 59.00
N LEU A 125 22.65 -62.30 58.70
CA LEU A 125 22.53 -63.74 58.94
C LEU A 125 22.52 -64.05 60.44
N GLU A 126 23.40 -63.44 61.24
CA GLU A 126 23.44 -63.63 62.68
C GLU A 126 22.16 -63.14 63.37
N GLU A 127 21.59 -62.01 62.94
CA GLU A 127 20.29 -61.53 63.43
C GLU A 127 19.15 -62.49 63.08
N SER A 128 19.18 -63.05 61.87
CA SER A 128 18.20 -64.04 61.42
C SER A 128 18.31 -65.36 62.19
N GLU A 129 19.53 -65.83 62.48
CA GLU A 129 19.76 -67.03 63.29
C GLU A 129 19.33 -66.85 64.74
N LYS A 130 19.58 -65.67 65.34
CA LYS A 130 19.09 -65.35 66.70
C LYS A 130 17.55 -65.40 66.74
N ARG A 131 16.87 -64.87 65.72
CA ARG A 131 15.39 -64.94 65.61
C ARG A 131 14.89 -66.38 65.42
N LYS A 132 15.58 -67.19 64.62
CA LYS A 132 15.25 -68.60 64.40
C LYS A 132 15.42 -69.45 65.67
N LYS A 133 16.50 -69.25 66.43
CA LYS A 133 16.73 -69.93 67.72
C LYS A 133 15.65 -69.58 68.75
N ARG A 134 15.25 -68.30 68.84
CA ARG A 134 14.14 -67.85 69.70
C ARG A 134 12.81 -68.53 69.36
N LEU A 135 12.50 -68.67 68.07
CA LEU A 135 11.30 -69.36 67.61
C LEU A 135 11.34 -70.85 67.91
N GLN A 136 12.50 -71.51 67.75
CA GLN A 136 12.67 -72.92 68.09
C GLN A 136 12.52 -73.19 69.60
N GLU A 137 12.99 -72.30 70.48
CA GLU A 137 12.75 -72.41 71.92
C GLU A 137 11.26 -72.29 72.26
N ILE A 138 10.55 -71.33 71.66
CA ILE A 138 9.09 -71.18 71.86
C ILE A 138 8.32 -72.41 71.36
N ASP A 139 8.74 -73.00 70.24
CA ASP A 139 8.10 -74.20 69.69
C ASP A 139 8.40 -75.45 70.53
N ARG A 140 9.62 -75.56 71.06
CA ARG A 140 10.00 -76.62 72.01
C ARG A 140 9.22 -76.51 73.33
N GLU A 141 9.00 -75.29 73.81
CA GLU A 141 8.16 -75.03 74.99
C GLU A 141 6.68 -75.34 74.75
N ARG A 142 6.15 -75.11 73.53
CA ARG A 142 4.79 -75.54 73.14
C ARG A 142 4.67 -77.06 73.05
N GLN A 143 5.66 -77.75 72.51
CA GLN A 143 5.67 -79.21 72.42
C GLN A 143 5.81 -79.88 73.79
N GLN A 144 6.58 -79.30 74.73
CA GLN A 144 6.70 -79.81 76.10
C GLN A 144 5.43 -79.59 76.95
N LYS A 145 4.55 -78.64 76.61
CA LYS A 145 3.32 -78.32 77.36
C LYS A 145 2.06 -79.06 76.89
N GLY A 146 2.21 -80.06 76.01
CA GLY A 146 1.22 -81.12 75.83
C GLY A 146 0.03 -80.77 74.94
N GLY A 147 -0.01 -81.39 73.76
CA GLY A 147 -1.21 -81.49 72.93
C GLY A 147 -2.16 -82.58 73.43
N LYS A 148 -3.46 -82.30 73.40
CA LYS A 148 -4.50 -83.32 73.20
C LYS A 148 -5.47 -82.82 72.14
N VAL A 149 -5.24 -83.32 70.93
CA VAL A 149 -6.19 -83.34 69.82
C VAL A 149 -6.81 -84.73 69.83
N SER A 150 -8.13 -84.82 69.90
CA SER A 150 -8.85 -85.95 69.35
C SER A 150 -9.90 -85.37 68.41
N ASN A 151 -9.66 -85.60 67.13
CA ASN A 151 -10.44 -85.16 65.99
C ASN A 151 -11.68 -86.05 65.76
N ILE A 152 -12.44 -85.63 64.73
CA ILE A 152 -13.33 -86.39 63.82
C ILE A 152 -14.81 -86.33 64.28
N LEU A 153 -15.70 -85.56 63.64
CA LEU A 153 -16.03 -85.41 62.20
C LEU A 153 -16.55 -83.98 61.92
N GLU A 154 -15.97 -83.23 60.98
CA GLU A 154 -16.40 -83.08 59.57
C GLU A 154 -17.57 -82.10 59.40
N ASP A 155 -17.21 -80.83 59.11
CA ASP A 155 -17.83 -79.88 58.17
C ASP A 155 -17.82 -78.43 58.68
N GLY A 156 -17.09 -77.56 57.96
CA GLY A 156 -17.15 -76.11 58.13
C GLY A 156 -15.77 -75.45 58.29
N GLU A 157 -15.10 -75.20 57.16
CA GLU A 157 -14.03 -74.21 57.10
C GLU A 157 -14.53 -72.83 57.54
N GLY A 158 -13.82 -72.21 58.48
CA GLY A 158 -13.89 -70.77 58.72
C GLY A 158 -14.87 -70.32 59.80
N ASP A 159 -14.53 -70.52 61.07
CA ASP A 159 -14.24 -69.38 61.94
C ASP A 159 -13.71 -69.84 63.31
N ARG A 160 -12.56 -69.28 63.69
CA ARG A 160 -12.00 -69.39 65.05
C ARG A 160 -12.70 -68.41 65.99
N ASP A 161 -14.02 -68.47 66.05
CA ASP A 161 -14.84 -67.84 67.08
C ASP A 161 -15.66 -68.92 67.81
N SER A 162 -14.96 -69.95 68.29
CA SER A 162 -15.53 -71.02 69.12
C SER A 162 -15.76 -70.56 70.56
N ASP A 163 -16.41 -69.40 70.72
CA ASP A 163 -16.65 -68.79 72.03
C ASP A 163 -18.13 -68.36 72.16
N THR A 164 -19.02 -69.22 71.67
CA THR A 164 -20.45 -69.30 72.00
C THR A 164 -20.63 -69.90 73.40
N SER A 165 -20.10 -69.21 74.42
CA SER A 165 -20.49 -69.52 75.80
C SER A 165 -22.02 -69.39 75.92
N PRO A 166 -22.73 -70.39 76.49
CA PRO A 166 -24.17 -70.30 76.77
C PRO A 166 -24.53 -68.98 77.46
N ARG A 167 -23.61 -68.44 78.26
CA ARG A 167 -23.70 -67.11 78.89
C ARG A 167 -23.84 -65.96 77.90
N LYS A 168 -23.04 -65.85 76.83
CA LYS A 168 -23.17 -64.76 75.84
C LYS A 168 -24.51 -64.83 75.09
N ILE A 169 -25.02 -66.03 74.85
CA ILE A 169 -26.33 -66.24 74.22
C ILE A 169 -27.45 -65.79 75.18
N ILE A 170 -27.34 -66.16 76.46
CA ILE A 170 -28.25 -65.71 77.52
C ILE A 170 -28.18 -64.18 77.68
N ASP A 171 -26.99 -63.59 77.70
CA ASP A 171 -26.77 -62.15 77.82
C ASP A 171 -27.35 -61.40 76.61
N ARG A 172 -27.16 -61.93 75.40
CA ARG A 172 -27.75 -61.36 74.17
C ARG A 172 -29.28 -61.46 74.17
N ALA A 173 -29.84 -62.59 74.63
CA ALA A 173 -31.28 -62.76 74.77
C ALA A 173 -31.86 -61.82 75.84
N PHE A 174 -31.13 -61.62 76.94
CA PHE A 174 -31.48 -60.69 78.01
C PHE A 174 -31.45 -59.23 77.54
N LEU A 175 -30.41 -58.81 76.82
CA LEU A 175 -30.31 -57.49 76.19
C LEU A 175 -31.42 -57.27 75.16
N ALA A 176 -31.68 -58.25 74.29
CA ALA A 176 -32.76 -58.17 73.31
C ALA A 176 -34.14 -58.02 73.99
N LYS A 177 -34.35 -58.67 75.15
CA LYS A 177 -35.56 -58.48 75.95
C LYS A 177 -35.63 -57.07 76.54
N GLN A 178 -34.53 -56.52 77.06
CA GLN A 178 -34.47 -55.14 77.56
C GLN A 178 -34.68 -54.10 76.45
N GLU A 179 -34.17 -54.33 75.24
CA GLU A 179 -34.41 -53.45 74.08
C GLU A 179 -35.88 -53.40 73.64
N GLN A 180 -36.69 -54.41 74.00
CA GLN A 180 -38.12 -54.40 73.71
C GLN A 180 -38.92 -53.50 74.66
N GLU A 181 -38.36 -53.12 75.82
CA GLU A 181 -39.00 -52.21 76.77
C GLU A 181 -39.25 -50.83 76.14
N GLU A 182 -40.43 -50.25 76.37
CA GLU A 182 -40.86 -49.00 75.73
C GLU A 182 -39.96 -47.81 76.06
N GLU A 183 -39.37 -47.78 77.27
CA GLU A 183 -38.42 -46.74 77.69
C GLU A 183 -37.11 -46.81 76.90
N VAL A 184 -36.58 -48.01 76.67
CA VAL A 184 -35.37 -48.23 75.89
C VAL A 184 -35.63 -47.90 74.42
N LYS A 185 -36.80 -48.24 73.87
CA LYS A 185 -37.22 -47.80 72.52
C LYS A 185 -37.33 -46.28 72.41
N ARG A 186 -37.86 -45.59 73.43
CA ARG A 186 -37.87 -44.11 73.49
C ARG A 186 -36.45 -43.54 73.49
N ALA A 187 -35.56 -44.07 74.32
CA ALA A 187 -34.16 -43.64 74.36
C ALA A 187 -33.45 -43.88 73.02
N ASN A 188 -33.64 -45.05 72.40
CA ASN A 188 -33.08 -45.37 71.08
C ASN A 188 -33.57 -44.43 69.97
N ARG A 189 -34.85 -44.01 70.00
CA ARG A 189 -35.38 -42.99 69.07
C ARG A 189 -34.69 -41.64 69.27
N ILE A 190 -34.48 -41.21 70.51
CA ILE A 190 -33.79 -39.95 70.82
C ILE A 190 -32.32 -40.02 70.41
N ILE A 191 -31.63 -41.13 70.68
CA ILE A 191 -30.23 -41.35 70.27
C ILE A 191 -30.12 -41.34 68.74
N LEU A 192 -31.07 -41.97 68.03
CA LEU A 192 -31.08 -41.96 66.58
C LEU A 192 -31.30 -40.55 66.03
N ALA A 193 -32.25 -39.80 66.60
CA ALA A 193 -32.46 -38.40 66.24
C ALA A 193 -31.20 -37.56 66.47
N ALA A 194 -30.53 -37.73 67.62
CA ALA A 194 -29.27 -37.05 67.92
C ALA A 194 -28.16 -37.41 66.93
N LYS A 195 -28.02 -38.69 66.54
CA LYS A 195 -27.09 -39.11 65.48
C LYS A 195 -27.40 -38.43 64.14
N CYS A 196 -28.68 -38.35 63.76
CA CYS A 196 -29.09 -37.66 62.55
C CYS A 196 -28.81 -36.15 62.60
N HIS A 197 -28.99 -35.51 63.76
CA HIS A 197 -28.64 -34.10 63.96
C HIS A 197 -27.14 -33.86 63.82
N ILE A 198 -26.31 -34.69 64.46
CA ILE A 198 -24.84 -34.59 64.35
C ILE A 198 -24.38 -34.72 62.89
N ILE A 199 -24.93 -35.69 62.15
CA ILE A 199 -24.59 -35.88 60.73
C ILE A 199 -25.05 -34.67 59.90
N ARG A 200 -26.25 -34.15 60.17
CA ARG A 200 -26.77 -32.96 59.48
C ARG A 200 -25.91 -31.73 59.75
N ASP A 201 -25.50 -31.51 60.99
CA ASP A 201 -24.65 -30.38 61.37
C ASP A 201 -23.27 -30.48 60.71
N ALA A 202 -22.70 -31.69 60.65
CA ALA A 202 -21.47 -31.95 59.91
C ALA A 202 -21.63 -31.66 58.40
N GLN A 203 -22.73 -32.08 57.78
CA GLN A 203 -23.02 -31.78 56.37
C GLN A 203 -23.23 -30.29 56.10
N ILE A 204 -23.84 -29.57 57.04
CA ILE A 204 -24.01 -28.11 56.94
C ILE A 204 -22.63 -27.43 57.00
N ALA A 205 -21.76 -27.85 57.93
CA ALA A 205 -20.40 -27.33 58.04
C ALA A 205 -19.57 -27.61 56.78
N GLU A 206 -19.65 -28.83 56.24
CA GLU A 206 -19.00 -29.21 54.97
C GLU A 206 -19.49 -28.35 53.80
N LYS A 207 -20.81 -28.17 53.68
CA LYS A 207 -21.39 -27.32 52.63
C LYS A 207 -20.91 -25.86 52.75
N GLN A 208 -20.81 -25.33 53.97
CA GLN A 208 -20.30 -23.98 54.21
C GLN A 208 -18.80 -23.84 53.90
N GLU A 209 -18.01 -24.89 54.11
CA GLU A 209 -16.60 -24.93 53.71
C GLU A 209 -16.47 -24.89 52.18
N ILE A 210 -17.23 -25.75 51.49
CA ILE A 210 -17.28 -25.80 50.02
C ILE A 210 -17.69 -24.44 49.43
N GLU A 211 -18.70 -23.79 50.01
CA GLU A 211 -19.14 -22.45 49.57
C GLU A 211 -18.08 -21.37 49.83
N ARG A 212 -17.27 -21.50 50.88
CA ARG A 212 -16.13 -20.59 51.13
C ARG A 212 -15.02 -20.81 50.10
N GLU A 213 -14.66 -22.05 49.82
CA GLU A 213 -13.65 -22.39 48.81
C GLU A 213 -14.08 -21.92 47.41
N LEU A 214 -15.33 -22.16 47.01
CA LEU A 214 -15.92 -21.66 45.77
C LEU A 214 -15.79 -20.15 45.66
N ARG A 215 -16.19 -19.40 46.69
CA ARG A 215 -16.05 -17.94 46.71
C ARG A 215 -14.60 -17.48 46.58
N THR A 216 -13.66 -18.19 47.21
CA THR A 216 -12.23 -17.82 47.08
C THR A 216 -11.69 -18.05 45.66
N GLU A 217 -12.11 -19.11 44.99
CA GLU A 217 -11.73 -19.37 43.59
C GLU A 217 -12.44 -18.42 42.62
N GLU A 218 -13.72 -18.08 42.85
CA GLU A 218 -14.42 -17.03 42.09
C GLU A 218 -13.69 -15.69 42.17
N LEU A 219 -13.28 -15.27 43.39
CA LEU A 219 -12.49 -14.05 43.58
C LEU A 219 -11.12 -14.12 42.90
N ARG A 220 -10.50 -15.30 42.83
CA ARG A 220 -9.23 -15.51 42.14
C ARG A 220 -9.41 -15.39 40.63
N LEU A 221 -10.45 -15.98 40.08
CA LEU A 221 -10.80 -15.90 38.65
C LEU A 221 -11.18 -14.48 38.26
N GLU A 222 -11.96 -13.78 39.07
CA GLU A 222 -12.31 -12.37 38.85
C GLU A 222 -11.06 -11.50 38.79
N LYS A 223 -10.11 -11.69 39.71
CA LYS A 223 -8.81 -10.99 39.67
C LYS A 223 -8.02 -11.31 38.39
N MET A 224 -8.02 -12.55 37.94
CA MET A 224 -7.36 -12.94 36.68
C MET A 224 -8.02 -12.25 35.47
N MET A 225 -9.35 -12.24 35.41
CA MET A 225 -10.10 -11.56 34.35
C MET A 225 -9.88 -10.04 34.35
N LEU A 226 -9.84 -9.41 35.52
CA LEU A 226 -9.54 -7.98 35.64
C LEU A 226 -8.12 -7.66 35.14
N GLN A 227 -7.13 -8.49 35.49
CA GLN A 227 -5.76 -8.34 34.99
C GLN A 227 -5.67 -8.52 33.47
N GLU A 228 -6.41 -9.48 32.89
CA GLU A 228 -6.47 -9.65 31.44
C GLU A 228 -7.16 -8.46 30.76
N ASN A 229 -8.26 -7.95 31.32
CA ASN A 229 -8.92 -6.74 30.82
C ASN A 229 -8.00 -5.52 30.88
N GLU A 230 -7.25 -5.33 31.98
CA GLU A 230 -6.26 -4.26 32.09
C GLU A 230 -5.14 -4.40 31.06
N LYS A 231 -4.66 -5.62 30.80
CA LYS A 231 -3.66 -5.88 29.75
C LYS A 231 -4.22 -5.55 28.36
N ALA A 232 -5.43 -6.01 28.06
CA ALA A 232 -6.10 -5.74 26.80
C ALA A 232 -6.32 -4.23 26.58
N LEU A 233 -6.73 -3.50 27.63
CA LEU A 233 -6.88 -2.05 27.58
C LEU A 233 -5.53 -1.36 27.30
N LYS A 234 -4.46 -1.76 28.00
CA LYS A 234 -3.11 -1.21 27.77
C LYS A 234 -2.60 -1.51 26.36
N GLU A 235 -2.90 -2.66 25.79
CA GLU A 235 -2.56 -2.98 24.40
C GLU A 235 -3.34 -2.12 23.40
N GLU A 236 -4.62 -1.87 23.67
CA GLU A 236 -5.45 -1.00 22.85
C GLU A 236 -4.99 0.46 22.92
N GLU A 237 -4.63 0.96 24.10
CA GLU A 237 -4.02 2.28 24.28
C GLU A 237 -2.71 2.42 23.52
N LYS A 238 -1.81 1.43 23.58
CA LYS A 238 -0.57 1.42 22.78
C LYS A 238 -0.86 1.48 21.28
N LYS A 239 -1.86 0.74 20.79
CA LYS A 239 -2.29 0.82 19.38
C LYS A 239 -2.81 2.21 19.02
N ARG A 240 -3.59 2.84 19.91
CA ARG A 240 -4.07 4.22 19.72
C ARG A 240 -2.91 5.21 19.68
N GLU A 241 -1.91 5.08 20.55
CA GLU A 241 -0.72 5.92 20.55
C GLU A 241 0.07 5.80 19.25
N VAL A 242 0.33 4.56 18.79
CA VAL A 242 1.00 4.31 17.51
C VAL A 242 0.22 4.93 16.35
N ASN A 243 -1.11 4.77 16.33
CA ASN A 243 -1.96 5.37 15.30
C ASN A 243 -1.94 6.91 15.34
N LYS A 244 -1.90 7.52 16.53
CA LYS A 244 -1.76 8.97 16.68
C LYS A 244 -0.43 9.44 16.10
N VAL A 245 0.68 8.78 16.44
CA VAL A 245 2.02 9.10 15.91
C VAL A 245 2.08 8.96 14.38
N LEU A 246 1.51 7.89 13.82
CA LEU A 246 1.41 7.70 12.38
C LEU A 246 0.59 8.82 11.72
N THR A 247 -0.52 9.22 12.34
CA THR A 247 -1.37 10.29 11.84
C THR A 247 -0.64 11.63 11.86
N THR A 248 0.12 11.93 12.91
CA THR A 248 0.93 13.15 13.00
C THR A 248 2.04 13.16 11.96
N GLN A 249 2.77 12.04 11.79
CA GLN A 249 3.80 11.89 10.75
C GLN A 249 3.23 12.11 9.36
N HIS A 250 2.08 11.47 9.06
CA HIS A 250 1.41 11.66 7.78
C HIS A 250 0.95 13.10 7.55
N SER A 251 0.48 13.77 8.61
CA SER A 251 0.10 15.19 8.55
C SER A 251 1.31 16.09 8.27
N GLU A 252 2.47 15.79 8.87
CA GLU A 252 3.73 16.49 8.61
C GLU A 252 4.23 16.25 7.17
N GLU A 253 4.13 15.02 6.66
CA GLU A 253 4.46 14.70 5.26
C GLU A 253 3.59 15.50 4.29
N ILE A 254 2.28 15.56 4.50
CA ILE A 254 1.37 16.37 3.69
C ILE A 254 1.75 17.85 3.76
N ARG A 255 2.09 18.35 4.95
CA ARG A 255 2.54 19.74 5.13
C ARG A 255 3.82 20.02 4.34
N ASN A 256 4.77 19.09 4.36
CA ASN A 256 6.02 19.20 3.61
C ASN A 256 5.76 19.19 2.10
N GLN A 257 4.88 18.32 1.60
CA GLN A 257 4.47 18.30 0.20
C GLN A 257 3.79 19.61 -0.23
N LEU A 258 2.96 20.19 0.64
CA LEU A 258 2.32 21.48 0.38
C LEU A 258 3.35 22.61 0.26
N LEU A 259 4.31 22.65 1.19
CA LEU A 259 5.42 23.61 1.18
C LEU A 259 6.30 23.44 -0.06
N GLU A 260 6.57 22.21 -0.49
CA GLU A 260 7.33 21.94 -1.71
C GLU A 260 6.58 22.41 -2.96
N ARG A 261 5.27 22.15 -3.03
CA ARG A 261 4.42 22.66 -4.11
C ARG A 261 4.34 24.19 -4.12
N GLU A 262 4.35 24.83 -2.96
CA GLU A 262 4.40 26.29 -2.84
C GLU A 262 5.74 26.85 -3.32
N LYS A 263 6.86 26.22 -2.92
CA LYS A 263 8.20 26.57 -3.44
C LYS A 263 8.30 26.41 -4.96
N MET A 264 7.71 25.34 -5.51
CA MET A 264 7.69 25.15 -6.97
C MET A 264 6.86 26.22 -7.68
N ARG A 265 5.71 26.61 -7.10
CA ARG A 265 4.92 27.75 -7.62
C ARG A 265 5.70 29.06 -7.56
N LEU A 266 6.45 29.30 -6.48
CA LEU A 266 7.27 30.50 -6.33
C LEU A 266 8.41 30.53 -7.37
N LYS A 267 9.12 29.41 -7.58
CA LYS A 267 10.15 29.30 -8.62
C LYS A 267 9.60 29.53 -10.03
N GLU A 268 8.40 29.03 -10.33
CA GLU A 268 7.78 29.27 -11.63
C GLU A 268 7.37 30.73 -11.79
N ALA A 269 6.88 31.37 -10.73
CA ALA A 269 6.61 32.81 -10.74
C ALA A 269 7.89 33.63 -10.95
N GLU A 270 9.01 33.26 -10.30
CA GLU A 270 10.32 33.88 -10.54
C GLU A 270 10.78 33.70 -11.98
N ARG A 271 10.63 32.51 -12.57
CA ARG A 271 10.93 32.26 -14.00
C ARG A 271 10.11 33.14 -14.92
N ILE A 272 8.80 33.26 -14.69
CA ILE A 272 7.93 34.12 -15.50
C ILE A 272 8.35 35.59 -15.37
N GLU A 273 8.74 36.02 -14.17
CA GLU A 273 9.23 37.39 -13.97
C GLU A 273 10.56 37.64 -14.69
N GLU A 274 11.50 36.69 -14.65
CA GLU A 274 12.75 36.74 -15.40
C GLU A 274 12.50 36.79 -16.91
N GLU A 275 11.65 35.91 -17.43
CA GLU A 275 11.24 35.92 -18.85
C GLU A 275 10.58 37.26 -19.24
N ALA A 276 9.73 37.82 -18.38
CA ALA A 276 9.12 39.12 -18.59
C ALA A 276 10.15 40.26 -18.57
N ARG A 277 11.17 40.21 -17.70
CA ARG A 277 12.27 41.19 -17.68
C ARG A 277 13.10 41.12 -18.97
N VAL A 278 13.45 39.92 -19.43
CA VAL A 278 14.18 39.73 -20.70
C VAL A 278 13.36 40.23 -21.88
N LEU A 279 12.07 39.90 -21.94
CA LEU A 279 11.18 40.36 -23.00
C LEU A 279 11.07 41.89 -23.00
N LYS A 280 10.94 42.52 -21.83
CA LYS A 280 10.91 43.98 -21.69
C LYS A 280 12.22 44.62 -22.17
N GLN A 281 13.38 44.04 -21.82
CA GLN A 281 14.67 44.53 -22.32
C GLN A 281 14.77 44.41 -23.84
N ALA A 282 14.32 43.28 -24.42
CA ALA A 282 14.29 43.10 -25.86
C ALA A 282 13.35 44.11 -26.55
N GLN A 283 12.17 44.38 -25.98
CA GLN A 283 11.26 45.41 -26.46
C GLN A 283 11.89 46.80 -26.42
N MET A 284 12.56 47.18 -25.33
CA MET A 284 13.25 48.46 -25.22
C MET A 284 14.35 48.60 -26.28
N ALA A 285 15.13 47.54 -26.53
CA ALA A 285 16.14 47.54 -27.58
C ALA A 285 15.54 47.72 -28.99
N ILE A 286 14.41 47.09 -29.29
CA ILE A 286 13.69 47.27 -30.57
C ILE A 286 13.23 48.73 -30.71
N VAL A 287 12.63 49.30 -29.66
CA VAL A 287 12.16 50.70 -29.68
C VAL A 287 13.33 51.68 -29.86
N GLU A 288 14.48 51.42 -29.25
CA GLU A 288 15.68 52.25 -29.45
C GLU A 288 16.22 52.16 -30.88
N GLU A 289 16.26 50.97 -31.47
CA GLU A 289 16.67 50.76 -32.87
C GLU A 289 15.68 51.40 -33.86
N GLU A 290 14.38 51.35 -33.60
CA GLU A 290 13.37 52.06 -34.40
C GLU A 290 13.58 53.58 -34.35
N LYS A 291 13.80 54.14 -33.16
CA LYS A 291 14.12 55.57 -32.99
C LYS A 291 15.41 55.96 -33.72
N ARG A 292 16.43 55.10 -33.73
CA ARG A 292 17.66 55.34 -34.51
C ARG A 292 17.38 55.39 -36.00
N LYS A 293 16.66 54.40 -36.54
CA LYS A 293 16.27 54.36 -37.95
C LYS A 293 15.42 55.56 -38.36
N GLU A 294 14.53 56.02 -37.48
CA GLU A 294 13.72 57.21 -37.73
C GLU A 294 14.57 58.49 -37.77
N LYS A 295 15.53 58.64 -36.85
CA LYS A 295 16.51 59.73 -36.88
C LYS A 295 17.35 59.69 -38.17
N ASP A 296 17.92 58.55 -38.53
CA ASP A 296 18.70 58.40 -39.76
C ASP A 296 17.87 58.74 -41.01
N ARG A 297 16.59 58.35 -41.03
CA ARG A 297 15.66 58.72 -42.11
C ARG A 297 15.43 60.23 -42.14
N HIS A 298 15.21 60.85 -40.99
CA HIS A 298 15.02 62.29 -40.88
C HIS A 298 16.26 63.06 -41.36
N ASP A 299 17.45 62.62 -40.96
CA ASP A 299 18.73 63.20 -41.37
C ASP A 299 18.99 63.05 -42.87
N ARG A 300 18.65 61.89 -43.46
CA ARG A 300 18.68 61.69 -44.92
C ARG A 300 17.72 62.64 -45.65
N ILE A 301 16.50 62.82 -45.13
CA ILE A 301 15.54 63.77 -45.71
C ILE A 301 16.09 65.19 -45.63
N ASN A 302 16.67 65.59 -44.49
CA ASN A 302 17.23 66.91 -44.29
C ASN A 302 18.44 67.18 -45.20
N THR A 303 19.35 66.21 -45.35
CA THR A 303 20.49 66.34 -46.28
C THR A 303 20.04 66.49 -47.74
N VAL A 304 19.03 65.72 -48.18
CA VAL A 304 18.42 65.89 -49.51
C VAL A 304 17.75 67.26 -49.64
N ARG A 305 17.01 67.70 -48.61
CA ARG A 305 16.35 69.01 -48.60
C ARG A 305 17.34 70.15 -48.72
N ASP A 306 18.45 70.09 -48.00
CA ASP A 306 19.51 71.10 -48.06
C ASP A 306 20.27 71.05 -49.39
N GLY A 307 20.46 69.85 -49.97
CA GLY A 307 20.96 69.69 -51.34
C GLY A 307 20.06 70.36 -52.38
N LEU A 308 18.74 70.17 -52.28
CA LEU A 308 17.76 70.81 -53.16
C LEU A 308 17.72 72.33 -52.99
N LYS A 309 17.81 72.84 -51.76
CA LYS A 309 17.89 74.30 -51.50
C LYS A 309 19.12 74.90 -52.18
N LYS A 310 20.30 74.30 -52.01
CA LYS A 310 21.54 74.77 -52.65
C LYS A 310 21.42 74.74 -54.18
N ALA A 311 20.84 73.69 -54.75
CA ALA A 311 20.61 73.60 -56.19
C ALA A 311 19.64 74.68 -56.69
N TYR A 312 18.59 74.98 -55.91
CA TYR A 312 17.66 76.07 -56.20
C TYR A 312 18.34 77.44 -56.16
N GLU A 313 19.13 77.72 -55.12
CA GLU A 313 19.89 78.97 -54.98
C GLU A 313 20.87 79.16 -56.16
N LEU A 314 21.60 78.10 -56.54
CA LEU A 314 22.50 78.12 -57.70
C LEU A 314 21.74 78.35 -59.01
N SER A 315 20.60 77.68 -59.21
CA SER A 315 19.77 77.89 -60.39
C SER A 315 19.21 79.31 -60.46
N ALA A 316 18.80 79.89 -59.34
CA ALA A 316 18.35 81.27 -59.28
C ALA A 316 19.47 82.26 -59.64
N HIS A 317 20.69 82.01 -59.13
CA HIS A 317 21.88 82.80 -59.45
C HIS A 317 22.21 82.72 -60.94
N TYR A 318 22.27 81.52 -61.54
CA TYR A 318 22.53 81.39 -62.98
C TYR A 318 21.47 82.08 -63.83
N LYS A 319 20.20 82.01 -63.43
CA LYS A 319 19.12 82.73 -64.12
C LYS A 319 19.29 84.26 -64.06
N GLN A 320 19.80 84.79 -62.94
CA GLN A 320 20.13 86.22 -62.83
C GLN A 320 21.30 86.59 -63.73
N VAL A 321 22.35 85.77 -63.78
CA VAL A 321 23.49 85.97 -64.68
C VAL A 321 23.04 85.94 -66.14
N GLU A 322 22.21 84.96 -66.54
CA GLU A 322 21.64 84.89 -67.90
C GLU A 322 20.84 86.16 -68.24
N PHE A 323 20.07 86.71 -67.30
CA PHE A 323 19.33 87.95 -67.50
C PHE A 323 20.27 89.15 -67.69
N GLU A 324 21.36 89.25 -66.91
CA GLU A 324 22.37 90.29 -67.07
C GLU A 324 23.13 90.16 -68.41
N GLU A 325 23.47 88.94 -68.82
CA GLU A 325 24.10 88.66 -70.11
C GLU A 325 23.18 89.05 -71.28
N GLN A 326 21.90 88.69 -71.21
CA GLN A 326 20.89 89.11 -72.20
C GLN A 326 20.77 90.62 -72.26
N ARG A 327 20.73 91.31 -71.12
CA ARG A 327 20.70 92.77 -71.06
C ARG A 327 21.94 93.41 -71.68
N ILE A 328 23.13 92.86 -71.43
CA ILE A 328 24.39 93.33 -72.03
C ILE A 328 24.39 93.08 -73.55
N ALA A 329 23.90 91.92 -74.00
CA ALA A 329 23.78 91.60 -75.41
C ALA A 329 22.80 92.53 -76.13
N GLU A 330 21.65 92.81 -75.53
CA GLU A 330 20.68 93.79 -76.03
C GLU A 330 21.28 95.20 -76.16
N LEU A 331 22.00 95.67 -75.13
CA LEU A 331 22.70 96.96 -75.19
C LEU A 331 23.75 96.99 -76.30
N LYS A 332 24.52 95.91 -76.50
CA LYS A 332 25.46 95.78 -77.62
C LYS A 332 24.77 95.78 -78.98
N ILE A 333 23.61 95.12 -79.10
CA ILE A 333 22.80 95.14 -80.32
C ILE A 333 22.28 96.56 -80.57
N GLN A 334 21.78 97.26 -79.55
CA GLN A 334 21.31 98.65 -79.68
C GLN A 334 22.45 99.59 -80.09
N GLU A 335 23.64 99.47 -79.48
CA GLU A 335 24.82 100.26 -79.84
C GLU A 335 25.26 99.97 -81.28
N TYR A 336 25.30 98.70 -81.68
CA TYR A 336 25.60 98.28 -83.05
C TYR A 336 24.56 98.82 -84.05
N MET A 337 23.27 98.75 -83.71
CA MET A 337 22.19 99.29 -84.54
C MET A 337 22.28 100.81 -84.64
N ARG A 338 22.64 101.53 -83.57
CA ARG A 338 22.89 102.98 -83.59
C ARG A 338 24.02 103.33 -84.54
N GLN A 339 25.17 102.65 -84.41
CA GLN A 339 26.34 102.86 -85.28
C GLN A 339 26.04 102.47 -86.73
N ARG A 340 25.28 101.39 -86.95
CA ARG A 340 24.84 100.95 -88.27
C ARG A 340 23.88 101.97 -88.90
N MET A 341 22.92 102.49 -88.15
CA MET A 341 22.01 103.54 -88.61
C MET A 341 22.76 104.83 -88.92
N GLU A 342 23.80 105.19 -88.16
CA GLU A 342 24.63 106.36 -88.45
C GLU A 342 25.45 106.17 -89.73
N ARG A 343 26.05 104.99 -89.93
CA ARG A 343 26.75 104.63 -91.17
C ARG A 343 25.79 104.59 -92.36
N GLN A 344 24.60 104.03 -92.19
CA GLN A 344 23.55 104.00 -93.20
C GLN A 344 23.05 105.41 -93.52
N LYS A 345 22.85 106.29 -92.54
CA LYS A 345 22.52 107.71 -92.78
C LYS A 345 23.60 108.45 -93.57
N LYS A 346 24.89 108.21 -93.28
CA LYS A 346 26.01 108.78 -94.06
C LYS A 346 26.01 108.27 -95.50
N LEU A 347 25.88 106.94 -95.67
CA LEU A 347 25.74 106.31 -96.99
C LEU A 347 24.46 106.73 -97.73
N GLU A 348 23.35 106.96 -97.03
CA GLU A 348 22.08 107.44 -97.61
C GLU A 348 22.17 108.91 -98.00
N PHE A 349 22.89 109.73 -97.25
CA PHE A 349 23.16 111.12 -97.64
C PHE A 349 24.03 111.16 -98.91
N GLU A 350 25.09 110.35 -98.97
CA GLU A 350 25.91 110.16 -100.17
C GLU A 350 25.11 109.57 -101.34
N ARG A 351 24.24 108.59 -101.06
CA ARG A 351 23.35 107.97 -102.06
C ARG A 351 22.25 108.90 -102.52
N LYS A 352 21.70 109.78 -101.69
CA LYS A 352 20.70 110.78 -102.10
C LYS A 352 21.32 111.80 -103.05
N ILE A 353 22.53 112.26 -102.77
CA ILE A 353 23.31 113.10 -103.70
C ILE A 353 23.58 112.34 -105.01
N ALA A 354 23.96 111.06 -104.94
CA ALA A 354 24.18 110.22 -106.12
C ALA A 354 22.88 109.72 -106.80
N ALA A 355 21.73 109.77 -106.13
CA ALA A 355 20.41 109.36 -106.63
C ALA A 355 19.69 110.54 -107.27
N GLU A 356 19.80 111.77 -106.78
CA GLU A 356 19.31 112.95 -107.51
C GLU A 356 20.05 113.13 -108.85
N VAL A 357 21.30 112.65 -108.94
CA VAL A 357 22.07 112.59 -110.18
C VAL A 357 21.63 111.41 -111.07
N ARG A 358 21.36 110.22 -110.50
CA ARG A 358 20.97 109.01 -111.24
C ARG A 358 19.47 108.87 -111.52
N GLU A 359 18.57 109.51 -110.77
CA GLU A 359 17.11 109.51 -110.95
C GLU A 359 16.74 110.28 -112.22
N LYS A 360 17.48 111.35 -112.52
CA LYS A 360 17.43 112.05 -113.81
C LYS A 360 17.85 111.16 -115.00
N GLU A 361 18.61 110.08 -114.75
CA GLU A 361 19.07 109.11 -115.76
C GLU A 361 18.24 107.81 -115.75
N HIS A 362 17.64 107.44 -114.60
CA HIS A 362 16.96 106.17 -114.35
C HIS A 362 15.44 106.22 -114.64
N ASP A 363 14.79 107.39 -114.57
CA ASP A 363 13.41 107.55 -115.07
C ASP A 363 13.27 107.22 -116.57
N ARG A 364 14.38 107.31 -117.32
CA ARG A 364 14.46 106.93 -118.73
C ARG A 364 14.67 105.42 -118.93
N MET A 365 15.22 104.70 -117.96
CA MET A 365 15.57 103.27 -118.03
C MET A 365 14.56 102.35 -117.31
N LEU A 366 13.79 102.86 -116.34
CA LEU A 366 12.77 102.11 -115.58
C LEU A 366 11.59 101.62 -116.43
N LYS A 367 11.25 102.33 -117.52
CA LYS A 367 10.19 101.89 -118.45
C LYS A 367 10.54 100.61 -119.21
N ILE A 368 11.82 100.23 -119.26
CA ILE A 368 12.32 99.13 -120.11
C ILE A 368 12.62 97.87 -119.30
N GLN A 369 12.99 97.97 -118.03
CA GLN A 369 13.43 96.82 -117.23
C GLN A 369 12.33 96.19 -116.34
N GLN A 370 11.22 96.88 -116.10
CA GLN A 370 10.10 96.36 -115.27
C GLN A 370 9.33 95.19 -115.90
N LYS A 371 9.68 94.75 -117.12
CA LYS A 371 9.08 93.60 -117.81
C LYS A 371 9.90 92.30 -117.73
N LEU A 372 11.12 92.33 -117.19
CA LEU A 372 12.05 91.19 -117.25
C LEU A 372 12.31 90.50 -115.89
N LEU A 373 11.78 91.04 -114.80
CA LEU A 373 12.07 90.56 -113.45
C LEU A 373 10.96 89.71 -112.80
N ASP A 374 9.93 89.31 -113.54
CA ASP A 374 8.80 88.50 -113.03
C ASP A 374 8.92 86.99 -113.31
N THR A 375 10.00 86.51 -113.95
CA THR A 375 10.07 85.12 -114.45
C THR A 375 11.09 84.21 -113.77
N LYS A 376 11.71 84.63 -112.64
CA LYS A 376 12.84 83.86 -112.05
C LYS A 376 12.68 83.43 -110.58
N SER A 377 11.48 83.53 -109.99
CA SER A 377 11.24 83.26 -108.56
C SER A 377 10.77 81.84 -108.19
N GLU A 378 10.58 80.91 -109.13
CA GLU A 378 9.87 79.63 -108.85
C GLU A 378 10.71 78.34 -109.03
N LYS A 379 12.01 78.35 -108.71
CA LYS A 379 12.86 77.15 -108.91
C LYS A 379 13.52 76.52 -107.67
N ASN A 380 13.25 76.99 -106.45
CA ASN A 380 13.97 76.50 -105.26
C ASN A 380 13.08 75.88 -104.15
N ASP A 381 11.93 75.29 -104.50
CA ASP A 381 11.03 74.64 -103.51
C ASP A 381 11.03 73.09 -103.56
N MET A 382 11.81 72.46 -104.45
CA MET A 382 11.66 71.02 -104.73
C MET A 382 12.68 70.08 -104.06
N ASP A 383 13.68 70.58 -103.32
CA ASP A 383 14.73 69.73 -102.73
C ASP A 383 14.47 69.32 -101.26
N LEU A 384 13.45 69.88 -100.58
CA LEU A 384 13.20 69.64 -99.14
C LEU A 384 12.28 68.44 -98.82
N ARG A 385 11.73 67.72 -99.82
CA ARG A 385 10.71 66.67 -99.58
C ARG A 385 11.18 65.21 -99.62
N ARG A 386 12.44 64.90 -99.98
CA ARG A 386 12.89 63.48 -100.14
C ARG A 386 13.41 62.77 -98.88
N GLY A 387 13.72 63.47 -97.79
CA GLY A 387 14.33 62.86 -96.60
C GLY A 387 13.35 62.26 -95.57
N GLN A 388 12.08 62.64 -95.60
CA GLN A 388 11.11 62.32 -94.53
C GLN A 388 10.47 60.92 -94.70
N GLU A 389 10.37 60.40 -95.93
CA GLU A 389 9.66 59.13 -96.19
C GLU A 389 10.46 57.85 -95.85
N HIS A 390 11.80 57.90 -95.80
CA HIS A 390 12.61 56.71 -95.57
C HIS A 390 12.71 56.35 -94.08
N ILE A 391 12.60 57.34 -93.19
CA ILE A 391 12.61 57.18 -91.73
C ILE A 391 11.26 56.64 -91.23
N GLU A 392 10.16 57.03 -91.89
CA GLU A 392 8.81 56.61 -91.51
C GLU A 392 8.52 55.13 -91.85
N ARG A 393 9.13 54.58 -92.90
CA ARG A 393 8.95 53.17 -93.31
C ARG A 393 9.65 52.16 -92.39
N GLU A 394 10.84 52.48 -91.88
CA GLU A 394 11.59 51.65 -90.93
C GLU A 394 10.90 51.58 -89.55
N PHE A 395 10.29 52.69 -89.11
CA PHE A 395 9.57 52.76 -87.82
C PHE A 395 8.34 51.85 -87.79
N ARG A 396 7.53 51.84 -88.86
CA ARG A 396 6.30 51.01 -88.95
C ARG A 396 6.59 49.51 -89.02
N ARG A 397 7.78 49.09 -89.47
CA ARG A 397 8.17 47.68 -89.51
C ARG A 397 8.55 47.16 -88.11
N ARG A 398 9.30 47.95 -87.33
CA ARG A 398 9.71 47.60 -85.96
C ARG A 398 8.54 47.53 -84.98
N GLU A 399 7.54 48.40 -85.10
CA GLU A 399 6.35 48.33 -84.22
C GLU A 399 5.51 47.08 -84.46
N LYS A 400 5.35 46.66 -85.72
CA LYS A 400 4.60 45.44 -86.06
C LYS A 400 5.29 44.18 -85.53
N GLU A 401 6.61 44.08 -85.67
CA GLU A 401 7.37 42.93 -85.18
C GLU A 401 7.40 42.87 -83.64
N ALA A 402 7.47 44.01 -82.95
CA ALA A 402 7.39 44.07 -81.49
C ALA A 402 6.00 43.68 -80.97
N ALA A 403 4.93 44.10 -81.64
CA ALA A 403 3.56 43.73 -81.28
C ALA A 403 3.28 42.23 -81.45
N ILE A 404 3.81 41.60 -82.50
CA ILE A 404 3.68 40.15 -82.75
C ILE A 404 4.40 39.35 -81.65
N LYS A 405 5.65 39.69 -81.33
CA LYS A 405 6.42 39.01 -80.27
C LYS A 405 5.77 39.14 -78.89
N LYS A 406 5.18 40.30 -78.58
CA LYS A 406 4.45 40.51 -77.33
C LYS A 406 3.21 39.61 -77.25
N LYS A 407 2.46 39.50 -78.34
CA LYS A 407 1.27 38.63 -78.42
C LYS A 407 1.62 37.14 -78.28
N GLU A 408 2.71 36.70 -78.89
CA GLU A 408 3.22 35.32 -78.75
C GLU A 408 3.63 35.00 -77.31
N LEU A 409 4.34 35.91 -76.64
CA LEU A 409 4.72 35.75 -75.23
C LEU A 409 3.50 35.73 -74.30
N GLU A 410 2.51 36.59 -74.53
CA GLU A 410 1.25 36.59 -73.77
C GLU A 410 0.48 35.28 -73.94
N GLN A 411 0.44 34.71 -75.15
CA GLN A 411 -0.17 33.41 -75.41
C GLN A 411 0.58 32.26 -74.72
N GLN A 412 1.91 32.26 -74.76
CA GLN A 412 2.71 31.25 -74.06
C GLN A 412 2.53 31.32 -72.54
N LEU A 413 2.47 32.53 -71.96
CA LEU A 413 2.19 32.73 -70.54
C LEU A 413 0.78 32.27 -70.15
N ALA A 414 -0.22 32.49 -71.01
CA ALA A 414 -1.58 32.02 -70.78
C ALA A 414 -1.67 30.49 -70.76
N VAL A 415 -1.01 29.82 -71.71
CA VAL A 415 -0.94 28.34 -71.76
C VAL A 415 -0.20 27.79 -70.54
N ALA A 416 0.93 28.39 -70.15
CA ALA A 416 1.69 27.97 -68.97
C ALA A 416 0.88 28.13 -67.66
N ARG A 417 0.16 29.25 -67.51
CA ARG A 417 -0.73 29.48 -66.35
C ARG A 417 -1.89 28.48 -66.33
N ALA A 418 -2.48 28.16 -67.48
CA ALA A 418 -3.54 27.16 -67.56
C ALA A 418 -3.02 25.77 -67.17
N ALA A 419 -1.84 25.37 -67.66
CA ALA A 419 -1.20 24.10 -67.29
C ALA A 419 -0.86 24.04 -65.79
N GLN A 420 -0.36 25.15 -65.20
CA GLN A 420 -0.11 25.24 -63.76
C GLN A 420 -1.39 25.10 -62.94
N LEU A 421 -2.48 25.74 -63.35
CA LEU A 421 -3.78 25.62 -62.68
C LEU A 421 -4.32 24.18 -62.73
N GLU A 422 -4.21 23.49 -63.86
CA GLU A 422 -4.62 22.09 -63.98
C GLU A 422 -3.73 21.15 -63.14
N ALA A 423 -2.42 21.40 -63.06
CA ALA A 423 -1.52 20.66 -62.17
C ALA A 423 -1.90 20.84 -60.69
N VAL A 424 -2.19 22.07 -60.25
CA VAL A 424 -2.65 22.33 -58.87
C VAL A 424 -4.02 21.69 -58.59
N LYS A 425 -4.94 21.70 -59.55
CA LYS A 425 -6.25 21.03 -59.41
C LYS A 425 -6.10 19.52 -59.25
N THR A 426 -5.25 18.89 -60.07
CA THR A 426 -5.02 17.44 -60.01
C THR A 426 -4.33 17.02 -58.72
N GLU A 427 -3.32 17.77 -58.25
CA GLU A 427 -2.68 17.54 -56.96
C GLU A 427 -3.68 17.67 -55.79
N ARG A 428 -4.50 18.74 -55.79
CA ARG A 428 -5.53 18.95 -54.78
C ARG A 428 -6.59 17.86 -54.79
N ALA A 429 -6.98 17.37 -55.97
CA ALA A 429 -7.92 16.25 -56.11
C ALA A 429 -7.33 14.94 -55.55
N MET A 430 -6.03 14.69 -55.78
CA MET A 430 -5.36 13.52 -55.19
C MET A 430 -5.25 13.62 -53.66
N GLN A 431 -4.99 14.81 -53.11
CA GLN A 431 -4.95 15.03 -51.67
C GLN A 431 -6.34 14.79 -51.04
N LEU A 432 -7.40 15.38 -51.61
CA LEU A 432 -8.78 15.13 -51.17
C LEU A 432 -9.15 13.64 -51.22
N ALA A 433 -8.77 12.93 -52.28
CA ALA A 433 -9.03 11.49 -52.39
C ALA A 433 -8.26 10.67 -51.34
N ARG A 434 -7.03 11.06 -50.98
CA ARG A 434 -6.27 10.43 -49.89
C ARG A 434 -6.92 10.69 -48.54
N ASP A 435 -7.29 11.94 -48.26
CA ASP A 435 -7.94 12.34 -47.02
C ASP A 435 -9.29 11.63 -46.86
N GLU A 436 -10.08 11.49 -47.92
CA GLU A 436 -11.33 10.72 -47.91
C GLU A 436 -11.10 9.23 -47.59
N LEU A 437 -10.04 8.63 -48.12
CA LEU A 437 -9.70 7.23 -47.85
C LEU A 437 -9.19 7.05 -46.41
N GLU A 438 -8.38 7.97 -45.91
CA GLU A 438 -7.92 7.95 -44.52
C GLU A 438 -9.08 8.16 -43.54
N HIS A 439 -9.98 9.10 -43.86
CA HIS A 439 -11.19 9.35 -43.09
C HIS A 439 -12.13 8.13 -43.09
N LYS A 440 -12.33 7.47 -44.24
CA LYS A 440 -13.10 6.21 -44.32
C LYS A 440 -12.47 5.11 -43.45
N LYS A 441 -11.15 4.93 -43.51
CA LYS A 441 -10.43 3.98 -42.65
C LYS A 441 -10.56 4.32 -41.16
N ALA A 442 -10.54 5.60 -40.80
CA ALA A 442 -10.75 6.03 -39.42
C ALA A 442 -12.17 5.73 -38.94
N ILE A 443 -13.19 6.00 -39.76
CA ILE A 443 -14.59 5.65 -39.48
C ILE A 443 -14.75 4.14 -39.32
N GLU A 444 -14.15 3.32 -40.19
CA GLU A 444 -14.23 1.86 -40.09
C GLU A 444 -13.59 1.34 -38.80
N LYS A 445 -12.45 1.90 -38.38
CA LYS A 445 -11.84 1.57 -37.08
C LYS A 445 -12.75 1.93 -35.92
N LEU A 446 -13.33 3.13 -35.93
CA LEU A 446 -14.28 3.57 -34.89
C LEU A 446 -15.51 2.65 -34.84
N LYS A 447 -16.09 2.26 -35.98
CA LYS A 447 -17.21 1.31 -36.03
C LYS A 447 -16.85 -0.06 -35.46
N VAL A 448 -15.62 -0.54 -35.71
CA VAL A 448 -15.13 -1.80 -35.14
C VAL A 448 -14.92 -1.69 -33.62
N GLU A 449 -14.41 -0.55 -33.14
CA GLU A 449 -14.25 -0.27 -31.70
C GLU A 449 -15.61 -0.18 -31.00
N GLU A 450 -16.56 0.57 -31.56
CA GLU A 450 -17.94 0.64 -31.07
C GLU A 450 -18.62 -0.74 -31.04
N ALA A 451 -18.43 -1.56 -32.08
CA ALA A 451 -18.95 -2.92 -32.11
C ALA A 451 -18.36 -3.80 -31.00
N LYS A 452 -17.05 -3.69 -30.74
CA LYS A 452 -16.37 -4.39 -29.64
C LYS A 452 -16.88 -3.92 -28.27
N GLU A 453 -17.05 -2.62 -28.07
CA GLU A 453 -17.63 -2.09 -26.83
C GLU A 453 -19.06 -2.57 -26.61
N MET A 454 -19.89 -2.57 -27.66
CA MET A 454 -21.26 -3.07 -27.58
C MET A 454 -21.31 -4.58 -27.28
N GLU A 455 -20.40 -5.37 -27.85
CA GLU A 455 -20.27 -6.79 -27.54
C GLU A 455 -19.84 -7.02 -26.08
N GLN A 456 -18.88 -6.24 -25.58
CA GLN A 456 -18.46 -6.28 -24.17
C GLN A 456 -19.60 -5.90 -23.24
N LYS A 457 -20.36 -4.84 -23.55
CA LYS A 457 -21.57 -4.44 -22.80
C LYS A 457 -22.61 -5.57 -22.80
N ARG A 458 -22.84 -6.25 -23.93
CA ARG A 458 -23.74 -7.43 -23.99
C ARG A 458 -23.23 -8.60 -23.15
N LYS A 459 -21.92 -8.86 -23.14
CA LYS A 459 -21.32 -9.92 -22.30
C LYS A 459 -21.47 -9.59 -20.81
N GLN A 460 -21.23 -8.35 -20.41
CA GLN A 460 -21.44 -7.85 -19.05
C GLN A 460 -22.90 -7.98 -18.62
N LEU A 461 -23.85 -7.62 -19.50
CA LEU A 461 -25.28 -7.72 -19.24
C LEU A 461 -25.73 -9.18 -19.05
N LYS A 462 -25.28 -10.09 -19.93
CA LYS A 462 -25.50 -11.53 -19.78
C LYS A 462 -24.91 -12.09 -18.49
N LEU A 463 -23.73 -11.64 -18.08
CA LEU A 463 -23.12 -12.06 -16.82
C LEU A 463 -23.94 -11.58 -15.61
N ARG A 464 -24.42 -10.34 -15.66
CA ARG A 464 -25.34 -9.80 -14.66
C ARG A 464 -26.66 -10.57 -14.59
N GLU A 465 -27.22 -10.95 -15.74
CA GLU A 465 -28.44 -11.77 -15.80
C GLU A 465 -28.21 -13.14 -15.18
N ARG A 466 -27.13 -13.84 -15.53
CA ARG A 466 -26.77 -15.13 -14.89
C ARG A 466 -26.59 -14.98 -13.38
N TYR A 467 -25.87 -13.95 -12.94
CA TYR A 467 -25.67 -13.69 -11.52
C TYR A 467 -27.00 -13.40 -10.80
N ARG A 468 -27.91 -12.67 -11.44
CA ARG A 468 -29.26 -12.44 -10.93
C ARG A 468 -30.05 -13.76 -10.84
N GLU A 469 -30.00 -14.61 -11.87
CA GLU A 469 -30.63 -15.93 -11.88
C GLU A 469 -30.08 -16.83 -10.76
N GLU A 470 -28.76 -16.84 -10.56
CA GLU A 470 -28.09 -17.57 -9.47
C GLU A 470 -28.56 -17.08 -8.09
N ILE A 471 -28.69 -15.76 -7.89
CA ILE A 471 -29.23 -15.20 -6.64
C ILE A 471 -30.68 -15.64 -6.44
N ILE A 472 -31.51 -15.59 -7.47
CA ILE A 472 -32.91 -16.02 -7.40
C ILE A 472 -32.99 -17.51 -7.05
N GLN A 473 -32.13 -18.35 -7.66
CA GLN A 473 -32.04 -19.77 -7.32
C GLN A 473 -31.59 -20.00 -5.88
N GLN A 474 -30.57 -19.28 -5.41
CA GLN A 474 -30.13 -19.35 -4.01
C GLN A 474 -31.21 -18.92 -3.03
N MET A 475 -31.96 -17.85 -3.34
CA MET A 475 -33.10 -17.41 -2.54
C MET A 475 -34.18 -18.48 -2.49
N ASN A 476 -34.54 -19.06 -3.65
CA ASN A 476 -35.54 -20.12 -3.72
C ASN A 476 -35.13 -21.37 -2.93
N LEU A 477 -33.86 -21.79 -3.04
CA LEU A 477 -33.32 -22.92 -2.28
C LEU A 477 -33.36 -22.64 -0.77
N LYS A 478 -32.95 -21.44 -0.35
CA LYS A 478 -32.96 -21.04 1.06
C LYS A 478 -34.39 -20.93 1.61
N GLU A 479 -35.33 -20.48 0.79
CA GLU A 479 -36.75 -20.44 1.16
C GLU A 479 -37.36 -21.85 1.24
N GLN A 480 -36.99 -22.75 0.35
CA GLN A 480 -37.37 -24.16 0.42
C GLN A 480 -36.81 -24.83 1.67
N GLU A 481 -35.53 -24.65 1.99
CA GLU A 481 -34.94 -25.15 3.24
C GLU A 481 -35.66 -24.59 4.47
N ARG A 482 -36.00 -23.30 4.46
CA ARG A 482 -36.76 -22.68 5.55
C ARG A 482 -38.14 -23.35 5.69
N ARG A 483 -38.87 -23.54 4.59
CA ARG A 483 -40.16 -24.25 4.60
C ARG A 483 -40.02 -25.69 5.07
N GLU A 484 -38.96 -26.40 4.70
CA GLU A 484 -38.71 -27.76 5.18
C GLU A 484 -38.41 -27.79 6.67
N LYS A 485 -37.59 -26.87 7.20
CA LYS A 485 -37.33 -26.74 8.64
C LYS A 485 -38.61 -26.42 9.41
N GLU A 486 -39.43 -25.50 8.90
CA GLU A 486 -40.74 -25.18 9.50
C GLU A 486 -41.69 -26.41 9.45
N ARG A 487 -41.65 -27.20 8.37
CA ARG A 487 -42.42 -28.46 8.26
C ARG A 487 -41.94 -29.50 9.27
N ILE A 488 -40.63 -29.68 9.41
CA ILE A 488 -40.03 -30.62 10.38
C ILE A 488 -40.39 -30.20 11.80
N ALA A 489 -40.19 -28.93 12.16
CA ALA A 489 -40.54 -28.41 13.49
C ALA A 489 -42.04 -28.57 13.80
N ARG A 490 -42.91 -28.31 12.81
CA ARG A 490 -44.36 -28.53 12.96
C ARG A 490 -44.70 -30.02 13.14
N ASN A 491 -44.05 -30.91 12.40
CA ASN A 491 -44.23 -32.35 12.54
C ASN A 491 -43.73 -32.87 13.89
N GLU A 492 -42.57 -32.39 14.36
CA GLU A 492 -42.03 -32.70 15.69
C GLU A 492 -42.96 -32.22 16.79
N GLN A 493 -43.48 -30.99 16.68
CA GLN A 493 -44.47 -30.46 17.61
C GLN A 493 -45.75 -31.30 17.62
N GLN A 494 -46.26 -31.72 16.46
CA GLN A 494 -47.40 -32.61 16.38
C GLN A 494 -47.10 -33.99 16.97
N ALA A 495 -45.89 -34.53 16.76
CA ALA A 495 -45.47 -35.81 17.33
C ALA A 495 -45.37 -35.77 18.86
N LEU A 496 -44.83 -34.69 19.43
CA LEU A 496 -44.80 -34.45 20.88
C LEU A 496 -46.22 -34.39 21.46
N LEU A 497 -47.11 -33.64 20.81
CA LEU A 497 -48.49 -33.48 21.25
C LEU A 497 -49.28 -34.80 21.15
N GLN A 498 -48.98 -35.64 20.15
CA GLN A 498 -49.52 -37.00 20.07
C GLN A 498 -48.94 -37.93 21.14
N ALA A 499 -47.64 -37.84 21.45
CA ALA A 499 -47.01 -38.62 22.50
C ALA A 499 -47.59 -38.28 23.88
N GLU A 500 -47.81 -37.00 24.14
CA GLU A 500 -48.44 -36.50 25.37
C GLU A 500 -49.89 -36.99 25.49
N LYS A 501 -50.69 -36.88 24.42
CA LYS A 501 -52.05 -37.46 24.36
C LYS A 501 -52.07 -38.98 24.57
N LYS A 502 -51.10 -39.72 24.03
CA LYS A 502 -50.96 -41.16 24.26
C LYS A 502 -50.61 -41.45 25.73
N ARG A 503 -49.73 -40.66 26.33
CA ARG A 503 -49.35 -40.75 27.74
C ARG A 503 -50.54 -40.50 28.66
N ASP A 504 -51.32 -39.46 28.40
CA ASP A 504 -52.54 -39.13 29.14
C ASP A 504 -53.59 -40.23 29.02
N LYS A 505 -53.80 -40.78 27.82
CA LYS A 505 -54.68 -41.94 27.63
C LYS A 505 -54.21 -43.14 28.44
N ASN A 506 -52.90 -43.41 28.45
CA ASN A 506 -52.32 -44.54 29.19
C ASN A 506 -52.41 -44.34 30.72
N ILE A 507 -52.22 -43.10 31.19
CA ILE A 507 -52.42 -42.75 32.60
C ILE A 507 -53.89 -42.91 32.98
N LYS A 508 -54.82 -42.42 32.15
CA LYS A 508 -56.27 -42.60 32.37
C LYS A 508 -56.69 -44.07 32.39
N THR A 509 -56.13 -44.94 31.54
CA THR A 509 -56.41 -46.38 31.57
C THR A 509 -55.82 -47.09 32.80
N ILE A 510 -54.62 -46.71 33.24
CA ILE A 510 -54.03 -47.24 34.48
C ILE A 510 -54.84 -46.81 35.70
N ILE A 511 -55.27 -45.54 35.74
CA ILE A 511 -56.10 -45.02 36.84
C ILE A 511 -57.46 -45.71 36.86
N SER A 512 -58.13 -45.88 35.71
CA SER A 512 -59.42 -46.57 35.64
C SER A 512 -59.31 -48.05 36.00
N ASN A 513 -58.20 -48.73 35.64
CA ASN A 513 -57.92 -50.09 36.08
C ASN A 513 -57.67 -50.18 37.60
N LYS A 514 -56.94 -49.23 38.19
CA LYS A 514 -56.74 -49.17 39.66
C LYS A 514 -58.05 -48.91 40.41
N ILE A 515 -58.91 -48.03 39.87
CA ILE A 515 -60.25 -47.79 40.44
C ILE A 515 -61.12 -49.04 40.33
N LYS A 516 -61.06 -49.80 39.22
CA LYS A 516 -61.73 -51.11 39.10
C LYS A 516 -61.21 -52.11 40.13
N MET A 517 -59.89 -52.23 40.29
CA MET A 517 -59.28 -53.10 41.31
C MET A 517 -59.69 -52.69 42.73
N MET A 518 -59.84 -51.39 43.01
CA MET A 518 -60.35 -50.88 44.29
C MET A 518 -61.84 -51.24 44.52
N LYS A 519 -62.65 -51.23 43.45
CA LYS A 519 -64.06 -51.67 43.48
C LYS A 519 -64.18 -53.19 43.70
N GLU A 520 -63.28 -53.97 43.11
CA GLU A 520 -63.21 -55.44 43.28
C GLU A 520 -62.69 -55.85 44.67
N SER A 521 -61.89 -55.02 45.32
CA SER A 521 -61.29 -55.29 46.65
C SER A 521 -62.16 -54.89 47.85
N GLN A 522 -63.48 -54.67 47.66
CA GLN A 522 -64.44 -54.29 48.71
C GLN A 522 -64.07 -53.02 49.53
N VAL A 523 -63.43 -52.03 48.90
CA VAL A 523 -63.18 -50.73 49.54
C VAL A 523 -64.47 -49.90 49.62
N PRO A 524 -64.83 -49.29 50.77
CA PRO A 524 -66.06 -48.49 50.89
C PRO A 524 -66.14 -47.34 49.88
N GLU A 525 -67.33 -47.19 49.27
CA GLU A 525 -67.58 -46.34 48.10
C GLU A 525 -67.33 -44.83 48.32
N ARG A 526 -67.34 -44.37 49.57
CA ARG A 526 -66.96 -42.99 49.95
C ARG A 526 -65.51 -42.66 49.58
N PHE A 527 -64.58 -43.58 49.82
CA PHE A 527 -63.16 -43.34 49.52
C PHE A 527 -62.85 -43.43 48.02
N ILE A 528 -63.62 -44.25 47.29
CA ILE A 528 -63.52 -44.35 45.82
C ILE A 528 -63.99 -43.05 45.16
N LYS A 529 -65.09 -42.47 45.65
CA LYS A 529 -65.61 -41.17 45.16
C LYS A 529 -64.67 -40.00 45.49
N ASP A 530 -64.01 -40.01 46.65
CA ASP A 530 -63.01 -38.99 46.99
C ASP A 530 -61.75 -39.09 46.12
N VAL A 531 -61.30 -40.29 45.77
CA VAL A 531 -60.19 -40.52 44.82
C VAL A 531 -60.57 -40.10 43.40
N GLU A 532 -61.77 -40.43 42.92
CA GLU A 532 -62.31 -39.97 41.63
C GLU A 532 -62.40 -38.43 41.56
N ARG A 533 -62.73 -37.77 42.68
CA ARG A 533 -62.83 -36.30 42.81
C ARG A 533 -61.46 -35.61 42.88
N GLN A 534 -60.48 -36.18 43.57
CA GLN A 534 -59.11 -35.66 43.64
C GLN A 534 -58.34 -35.81 42.32
N LEU A 535 -58.67 -36.83 41.51
CA LEU A 535 -58.03 -37.09 40.21
C LEU A 535 -58.70 -36.37 39.03
N ASN A 536 -59.68 -35.48 39.27
CA ASN A 536 -60.40 -34.70 38.25
C ASN A 536 -60.92 -35.55 37.07
N LEU A 537 -61.38 -36.79 37.33
CA LEU A 537 -61.98 -37.66 36.32
C LEU A 537 -63.45 -37.32 36.01
N GLY A 538 -64.04 -36.39 36.78
CA GLY A 538 -65.40 -35.89 36.61
C GLY A 538 -65.46 -34.46 36.08
N LYS A 539 -65.09 -34.27 34.81
CA LYS A 539 -65.63 -33.24 33.91
C LYS A 539 -65.59 -33.75 32.47
#